data_AF-A0AAV0NJQ9-F1
#
_entry.id   AF-A0AAV0NJQ9-F1
#
_cell.length_a   1.000
_cell.length_b   1.000
_cell.length_c   1.000
_cell.angle_alpha   90.00
_cell.angle_beta   90.00
_cell.angle_gamma   90.00
#
_symmetry.space_group_name_H-M   'P 1'
#
loop_
_entity.id
_entity.type
_entity.pdbx_description
1 polymer ?
#
loop_
_entity_poly.entity_id
_entity_poly.type
_entity_poly.pdbx_seq_one_letter_code
_entity_poly.pdbx_strand_id
1 'polypeptide(L)'
;MFKIRSFDRFYKVTLEQQWEPIFRCNNIEENTNSSVDVDVLVEAEAVRVGGSDVVGHLIGVNGGVVWFKSVGEEGMRVGLSKVIVERMKWEEERVGWRSGEGGKNRVKKVEEFGGGGGINNWKRFGYFVLVERFVLRRMGGGFLMSYEFKHIHQFRTKWE
;
A
#
# COMPACT_ATOMS: atom_id res chain seq x y z
N MET A 1 9.09 -21.11 36.23
CA MET A 1 7.81 -20.74 35.55
C MET A 1 8.00 -20.92 34.06
N PHE A 2 7.56 -22.05 33.49
CA PHE A 2 7.70 -22.31 32.06
C PHE A 2 6.54 -21.63 31.33
N LYS A 3 6.84 -20.54 30.61
CA LYS A 3 5.88 -19.90 29.72
C LYS A 3 5.77 -20.81 28.50
N ILE A 4 4.76 -21.67 28.46
CA ILE A 4 4.41 -22.41 27.25
C ILE A 4 4.06 -21.35 26.20
N ARG A 5 4.97 -21.10 25.25
CA ARG A 5 4.64 -20.32 24.06
C ARG A 5 3.61 -21.15 23.31
N SER A 6 2.34 -20.71 23.30
CA SER A 6 1.36 -21.21 22.35
C SER A 6 1.97 -21.10 20.97
N PHE A 7 2.27 -22.24 20.34
CA PHE A 7 2.48 -22.27 18.90
C PHE A 7 1.08 -22.10 18.31
N ASP A 8 0.72 -20.86 17.99
CA ASP A 8 -0.52 -20.59 17.26
C ASP A 8 -0.40 -21.29 15.90
N ARG A 9 -1.05 -22.45 15.79
CA ARG A 9 -1.08 -23.29 14.57
C ARG A 9 -1.89 -22.65 13.45
N PHE A 10 -2.73 -21.68 13.80
CA PHE A 10 -3.59 -20.96 12.88
C PHE A 10 -3.22 -19.48 12.86
N TYR A 11 -3.53 -18.85 11.74
CA TYR A 11 -3.31 -17.42 11.52
C TYR A 11 -4.62 -16.82 10.99
N LYS A 12 -4.84 -15.55 11.31
CA LYS A 12 -5.94 -14.77 10.76
C LYS A 12 -5.40 -13.88 9.66
N VAL A 13 -6.04 -13.93 8.49
CA VAL A 13 -5.85 -12.97 7.40
C VAL A 13 -7.04 -12.04 7.40
N THR A 14 -6.81 -10.73 7.33
CA THR A 14 -7.85 -9.72 7.09
C THR A 14 -7.47 -8.86 5.89
N LEU A 15 -8.46 -8.43 5.11
CA LEU A 15 -8.28 -7.38 4.11
C LEU A 15 -8.74 -6.06 4.72
N GLU A 16 -7.81 -5.11 4.84
CA GLU A 16 -8.06 -3.76 5.36
C GLU A 16 -8.00 -2.76 4.20
N GLN A 17 -8.88 -1.77 4.18
CA GLN A 17 -8.95 -0.75 3.13
C GLN A 17 -8.73 0.65 3.73
N GLN A 18 -7.90 1.46 3.08
CA GLN A 18 -7.68 2.86 3.49
C GLN A 18 -7.32 3.76 2.31
N TRP A 19 -7.59 5.06 2.46
CA TRP A 19 -7.16 6.08 1.50
C TRP A 19 -5.81 6.63 1.92
N GLU A 20 -4.76 6.34 1.15
CA GLU A 20 -3.43 6.85 1.42
C GLU A 20 -3.05 7.98 0.45
N PRO A 21 -2.42 9.05 0.95
CA PRO A 21 -1.94 10.14 0.13
C PRO A 21 -0.75 9.70 -0.72
N ILE A 22 -0.79 9.99 -2.02
CA ILE A 22 0.37 9.81 -2.92
C ILE A 22 0.94 11.15 -3.38
N PHE A 23 0.19 12.24 -3.25
CA PHE A 23 0.65 13.59 -3.54
C PHE A 23 -0.06 14.60 -2.64
N ARG A 24 0.66 15.63 -2.23
CA ARG A 24 0.12 16.81 -1.54
C ARG A 24 0.87 18.05 -1.96
N CYS A 25 0.15 19.15 -2.08
CA CYS A 25 0.75 20.47 -2.22
C CYS A 25 -0.08 21.51 -1.49
N ASN A 26 0.55 22.65 -1.21
CA ASN A 26 -0.13 23.83 -0.68
C ASN A 26 -0.20 24.87 -1.80
N ASN A 27 -1.26 25.66 -1.79
CA ASN A 27 -1.30 26.84 -2.62
C ASN A 27 -0.41 27.93 -2.00
N ILE A 28 0.32 28.64 -2.84
CA ILE A 28 1.10 29.81 -2.42
C ILE A 28 0.20 31.03 -2.64
N GLU A 29 0.18 31.99 -1.72
CA GLU A 29 -0.79 33.10 -1.71
C GLU A 29 -0.77 33.97 -2.98
N GLU A 30 0.33 33.93 -3.75
CA GLU A 30 0.46 34.63 -5.04
C GLU A 30 0.03 33.79 -6.25
N ASN A 31 -0.29 32.51 -6.05
CA ASN A 31 -0.59 31.57 -7.11
C ASN A 31 -2.09 31.55 -7.39
N THR A 32 -2.46 32.19 -8.50
CA THR A 32 -3.83 32.18 -9.02
C THR A 32 -4.13 30.92 -9.84
N ASN A 33 -3.32 29.86 -9.75
CA ASN A 33 -3.58 28.62 -10.47
C ASN A 33 -4.84 27.91 -9.93
N SER A 34 -5.80 27.71 -10.82
CA SER A 34 -7.01 26.92 -10.58
C SER A 34 -6.78 25.42 -10.81
N SER A 35 -5.54 24.97 -10.99
CA SER A 35 -5.22 23.58 -11.26
C SER A 35 -3.94 23.12 -10.58
N VAL A 36 -3.85 21.81 -10.35
CA VAL A 36 -2.68 21.14 -9.80
C VAL A 36 -2.27 20.00 -10.72
N ASP A 37 -1.00 20.03 -11.14
CA ASP A 37 -0.36 18.94 -11.87
C ASP A 37 0.17 17.89 -10.89
N VAL A 38 -0.35 16.67 -10.99
CA VAL A 38 0.10 15.50 -10.25
C VAL A 38 0.96 14.65 -11.18
N ASP A 39 2.24 14.49 -10.87
CA ASP A 39 3.15 13.54 -11.53
C ASP A 39 3.95 12.79 -10.47
N VAL A 40 3.50 11.58 -10.11
CA VAL A 40 4.13 10.77 -9.07
C VAL A 40 4.31 9.32 -9.51
N LEU A 41 5.41 8.71 -9.08
CA LEU A 41 5.67 7.28 -9.25
C LEU A 41 5.32 6.55 -7.96
N VAL A 42 4.44 5.56 -8.04
CA VAL A 42 3.88 4.87 -6.88
C VAL A 42 4.23 3.38 -6.98
N GLU A 43 4.87 2.84 -5.93
CA GLU A 43 5.04 1.39 -5.79
C GLU A 43 3.65 0.72 -5.75
N ALA A 44 3.40 -0.20 -6.68
CA ALA A 44 2.12 -0.88 -6.80
C ALA A 44 1.85 -1.84 -5.63
N GLU A 45 2.93 -2.34 -5.05
CA GLU A 45 2.96 -3.36 -4.01
C GLU A 45 3.90 -2.93 -2.88
N ALA A 46 3.56 -3.26 -1.63
CA ALA A 46 4.49 -3.12 -0.51
C ALA A 46 4.29 -4.23 0.52
N VAL A 47 5.38 -4.73 1.09
CA VAL A 47 5.35 -5.77 2.12
C VAL A 47 6.06 -5.29 3.37
N ARG A 48 5.44 -5.53 4.53
CA ARG A 48 6.01 -5.25 5.85
C ARG A 48 6.03 -6.52 6.68
N VAL A 49 7.11 -6.76 7.41
CA VAL A 49 7.26 -7.93 8.30
C VAL A 49 7.71 -7.45 9.67
N GLY A 50 7.06 -7.94 10.73
CA GLY A 50 7.47 -7.64 12.11
C GLY A 50 7.36 -6.17 12.54
N GLY A 51 6.63 -5.34 11.78
CA GLY A 51 6.46 -3.91 12.04
C GLY A 51 7.53 -3.01 11.42
N SER A 52 8.50 -3.58 10.68
CA SER A 52 9.48 -2.80 9.91
C SER A 52 8.99 -2.57 8.48
N ASP A 53 9.22 -1.35 7.98
CA ASP A 53 8.88 -0.96 6.63
C ASP A 53 9.89 -1.53 5.62
N VAL A 54 9.34 -2.07 4.52
CA VAL A 54 10.02 -2.50 3.31
C VAL A 54 10.82 -3.81 3.44
N VAL A 55 10.21 -4.87 2.96
CA VAL A 55 10.81 -6.20 2.81
C VAL A 55 11.35 -6.37 1.39
N GLY A 56 12.63 -6.73 1.26
CA GLY A 56 13.13 -7.30 0.01
C GLY A 56 12.51 -8.68 -0.20
N HIS A 57 11.94 -8.93 -1.38
CA HIS A 57 11.54 -10.29 -1.77
C HIS A 57 12.81 -11.15 -1.86
N LEU A 58 12.99 -12.11 -0.95
CA LEU A 58 13.85 -13.24 -1.23
C LEU A 58 13.05 -14.16 -2.15
N ILE A 59 13.10 -13.88 -3.46
CA ILE A 59 12.53 -14.75 -4.50
C ILE A 59 13.40 -16.02 -4.57
N GLY A 60 13.24 -16.89 -3.57
CA GLY A 60 13.56 -18.29 -3.68
C GLY A 60 12.25 -19.05 -3.71
N VAL A 61 11.69 -19.29 -4.90
CA VAL A 61 10.60 -20.25 -5.08
C VAL A 61 11.19 -21.65 -4.94
N ASN A 62 11.63 -22.00 -3.73
CA ASN A 62 12.08 -23.35 -3.44
C ASN A 62 10.92 -24.07 -2.75
N GLY A 63 10.38 -25.12 -3.41
CA GLY A 63 9.33 -25.96 -2.83
C GLY A 63 7.94 -25.33 -2.67
N GLY A 64 7.58 -24.34 -3.49
CA GLY A 64 6.21 -23.77 -3.49
C GLY A 64 5.92 -22.77 -2.36
N VAL A 65 6.94 -22.24 -1.71
CA VAL A 65 6.85 -21.21 -0.67
C VAL A 65 7.45 -19.91 -1.18
N VAL A 66 6.79 -18.79 -0.91
CA VAL A 66 7.30 -17.43 -1.11
C VAL A 66 7.82 -16.92 0.24
N TRP A 67 9.09 -16.53 0.27
CA TRP A 67 9.75 -16.06 1.48
C TRP A 67 9.86 -14.53 1.51
N PHE A 68 9.51 -13.97 2.65
CA PHE A 68 9.58 -12.55 2.94
C PHE A 68 10.48 -12.35 4.15
N LYS A 69 11.39 -11.38 4.10
CA LYS A 69 12.34 -11.10 5.17
C LYS A 69 12.38 -9.62 5.51
N SER A 70 12.21 -9.25 6.78
CA SER A 70 12.44 -7.87 7.21
C SER A 70 13.89 -7.44 6.98
N VAL A 71 14.14 -6.14 6.86
CA VAL A 71 15.50 -5.59 6.72
C VAL A 71 16.37 -6.02 7.92
N GLY A 72 17.66 -6.27 7.65
CA GLY A 72 18.67 -6.68 8.64
C GLY A 72 19.13 -8.14 8.49
N GLU A 73 20.34 -8.44 8.98
CA GLU A 73 20.91 -9.78 8.92
C GLU A 73 20.06 -10.80 9.69
N GLU A 74 19.63 -10.44 10.90
CA GLU A 74 18.73 -11.20 11.78
C GLU A 74 17.24 -10.93 11.51
N GLY A 75 16.92 -10.34 10.35
CA GLY A 75 15.55 -9.99 9.98
C GLY A 75 14.59 -11.18 10.03
N MET A 76 13.40 -10.93 10.56
CA MET A 76 12.33 -11.91 10.69
C MET A 76 11.93 -12.44 9.32
N ARG A 77 11.77 -13.77 9.21
CA ARG A 77 11.34 -14.45 7.98
C ARG A 77 9.91 -14.98 8.11
N VAL A 78 9.12 -14.77 7.09
CA VAL A 78 7.77 -15.31 6.95
C VAL A 78 7.69 -16.02 5.61
N GLY A 79 7.27 -17.29 5.63
CA GLY A 79 7.03 -18.08 4.43
C GLY A 79 5.54 -18.26 4.22
N LEU A 80 5.03 -17.94 3.04
CA LEU A 80 3.66 -18.22 2.64
C LEU A 80 3.65 -19.22 1.50
N SER A 81 2.67 -20.13 1.49
CA SER A 81 2.43 -20.96 0.32
C SER A 81 2.20 -20.08 -0.91
N LYS A 82 2.82 -20.44 -2.02
CA LYS A 82 2.67 -19.75 -3.31
C LYS A 82 1.20 -19.61 -3.70
N VAL A 83 0.38 -20.64 -3.44
CA VAL A 83 -1.07 -20.62 -3.71
C VAL A 83 -1.78 -19.51 -2.95
N ILE A 84 -1.37 -19.23 -1.71
CA ILE A 84 -1.97 -18.14 -0.90
C ILE A 84 -1.58 -16.78 -1.49
N VAL A 85 -0.31 -16.61 -1.84
CA VAL A 85 0.19 -15.35 -2.43
C VAL A 85 -0.47 -15.07 -3.78
N GLU A 86 -0.55 -16.08 -4.64
CA GLU A 86 -1.24 -15.99 -5.93
C GLU A 86 -2.73 -15.70 -5.74
N ARG A 87 -3.37 -16.30 -4.73
CA ARG A 87 -4.77 -16.00 -4.42
C ARG A 87 -4.95 -14.55 -3.97
N MET A 88 -4.09 -14.03 -3.10
CA MET A 88 -4.13 -12.62 -2.68
C MET A 88 -4.02 -11.69 -3.90
N LYS A 89 -3.05 -11.92 -4.80
CA LYS A 89 -2.90 -11.13 -6.02
C LYS A 89 -4.13 -11.21 -6.92
N TRP A 90 -4.65 -12.40 -7.15
CA TRP A 90 -5.82 -12.61 -8.00
C TRP A 90 -7.07 -11.89 -7.48
N GLU A 91 -7.26 -11.83 -6.16
CA GLU A 91 -8.37 -11.10 -5.53
C GLU A 91 -8.34 -9.58 -5.81
N GLU A 92 -7.14 -9.01 -5.95
CA GLU A 92 -6.93 -7.60 -6.28
C GLU A 92 -7.01 -7.37 -7.80
N GLU A 93 -6.40 -8.24 -8.60
CA GLU A 93 -6.38 -8.14 -10.06
C GLU A 93 -7.79 -8.19 -10.66
N ARG A 94 -8.68 -9.02 -10.11
CA ARG A 94 -10.07 -9.12 -10.59
C ARG A 94 -10.89 -7.84 -10.36
N VAL A 95 -10.49 -6.98 -9.41
CA VAL A 95 -11.11 -5.67 -9.15
C VAL A 95 -10.36 -4.53 -9.84
N GLY A 96 -9.48 -4.87 -10.79
CA GLY A 96 -8.80 -3.94 -11.68
C GLY A 96 -7.43 -3.48 -11.20
N TRP A 97 -6.91 -4.02 -10.10
CA TRP A 97 -5.53 -3.74 -9.69
C TRP A 97 -4.52 -4.23 -10.74
N ARG A 98 -3.47 -3.45 -10.96
CA ARG A 98 -2.39 -3.75 -11.93
C ARG A 98 -1.05 -3.29 -11.37
N SER A 99 -0.04 -4.15 -11.48
CA SER A 99 1.36 -3.79 -11.27
C SER A 99 1.95 -3.26 -12.58
N GLY A 100 2.45 -2.03 -12.57
CA GLY A 100 3.12 -1.44 -13.73
C GLY A 100 4.53 -1.98 -13.92
N GLU A 101 5.24 -1.44 -14.91
CA GLU A 101 6.61 -1.86 -15.22
C GLU A 101 7.53 -1.66 -14.00
N GLY A 102 8.31 -2.69 -13.66
CA GLY A 102 9.18 -2.67 -12.49
C GLY A 102 8.47 -2.61 -11.14
N GLY A 103 7.17 -2.95 -11.09
CA GLY A 103 6.37 -2.91 -9.85
C GLY A 103 5.89 -1.50 -9.48
N LYS A 104 6.00 -0.53 -10.40
CA LYS A 104 5.67 0.87 -10.16
C LYS A 104 4.67 1.38 -11.18
N ASN A 105 3.81 2.27 -10.72
CA ASN A 105 2.77 2.90 -11.50
C ASN A 105 2.96 4.41 -11.49
N ARG A 106 2.99 5.04 -12.68
CA ARG A 106 3.08 6.50 -12.79
C ARG A 106 1.67 7.10 -12.87
N VAL A 107 1.37 8.03 -11.98
CA VAL A 107 0.13 8.79 -11.98
C VAL A 107 0.44 10.17 -12.54
N LYS A 108 -0.12 10.48 -13.72
CA LYS A 108 -0.08 11.80 -14.35
C LYS A 108 -1.50 12.34 -14.50
N LYS A 109 -1.81 13.44 -13.83
CA LYS A 109 -3.15 14.04 -13.90
C LYS A 109 -3.11 15.53 -13.63
N VAL A 110 -3.99 16.27 -14.30
CA VAL A 110 -4.28 17.67 -14.00
C VAL A 110 -5.62 17.70 -13.28
N GLU A 111 -5.65 18.22 -12.06
CA GLU A 111 -6.86 18.34 -11.25
C GLU A 111 -7.22 19.82 -11.15
N GLU A 112 -8.43 20.16 -11.60
CA GLU A 112 -8.93 21.53 -11.58
C GLU A 112 -9.74 21.78 -10.29
N PHE A 113 -9.49 22.93 -9.68
CA PHE A 113 -10.24 23.41 -8.54
C PHE A 113 -11.61 23.94 -9.01
N GLY A 114 -12.68 23.20 -8.68
CA GLY A 114 -14.05 23.53 -9.08
C GLY A 114 -14.76 24.60 -8.24
N GLY A 115 -14.03 25.38 -7.42
CA GLY A 115 -14.61 26.47 -6.65
C GLY A 115 -15.11 27.60 -7.57
N GLY A 116 -16.42 27.75 -7.71
CA GLY A 116 -17.02 28.67 -8.67
C GLY A 116 -16.65 30.14 -8.44
N GLY A 117 -16.32 30.84 -9.54
CA GLY A 117 -16.42 32.29 -9.71
C GLY A 117 -15.76 33.19 -8.66
N GLY A 118 -14.43 33.35 -8.73
CA GLY A 118 -13.68 34.41 -8.04
C GLY A 118 -12.67 33.91 -6.99
N ILE A 119 -11.43 34.40 -7.10
CA ILE A 119 -10.22 34.16 -6.30
C ILE A 119 -9.99 32.68 -5.90
N ASN A 120 -8.96 32.06 -6.49
CA ASN A 120 -8.50 30.72 -6.14
C ASN A 120 -8.00 30.66 -4.69
N ASN A 121 -8.91 30.31 -3.78
CA ASN A 121 -8.70 30.35 -2.33
C ASN A 121 -8.41 28.97 -1.71
N TRP A 122 -8.19 27.93 -2.52
CA TRP A 122 -7.71 26.67 -1.98
C TRP A 122 -6.33 26.90 -1.36
N LYS A 123 -6.08 26.30 -0.20
CA LYS A 123 -4.85 26.34 0.57
C LYS A 123 -4.08 25.04 0.45
N ARG A 124 -4.78 23.90 0.39
CA ARG A 124 -4.14 22.58 0.34
C ARG A 124 -4.85 21.65 -0.61
N PHE A 125 -4.06 20.89 -1.33
CA PHE A 125 -4.54 19.85 -2.21
C PHE A 125 -3.90 18.52 -1.79
N GLY A 126 -4.71 17.45 -1.81
CA GLY A 126 -4.26 16.10 -1.62
C GLY A 126 -4.85 15.15 -2.66
N TYR A 127 -3.99 14.28 -3.19
CA TYR A 127 -4.37 13.19 -4.08
C TYR A 127 -4.13 11.87 -3.36
N PHE A 128 -5.19 11.07 -3.22
CA PHE A 128 -5.21 9.84 -2.44
C PHE A 128 -5.56 8.67 -3.33
N VAL A 129 -4.98 7.51 -3.06
CA VAL A 129 -5.34 6.24 -3.70
C VAL A 129 -5.90 5.27 -2.66
N LEU A 130 -6.76 4.37 -3.12
CA LEU A 130 -7.18 3.25 -2.29
C LEU A 130 -5.99 2.30 -2.13
N VAL A 131 -5.69 1.95 -0.89
CA VAL A 131 -4.72 0.92 -0.51
C VAL A 131 -5.50 -0.20 0.17
N GLU A 132 -5.41 -1.39 -0.40
CA GLU A 132 -5.91 -2.62 0.20
C GLU A 132 -4.74 -3.39 0.79
N ARG A 133 -4.90 -3.87 2.03
CA ARG A 133 -3.83 -4.49 2.80
C ARG A 133 -4.29 -5.83 3.36
N PHE A 134 -3.67 -6.91 2.91
CA PHE A 134 -3.78 -8.20 3.57
C PHE A 134 -2.92 -8.17 4.83
N VAL A 135 -3.54 -8.24 6.00
CA VAL A 135 -2.88 -8.26 7.30
C VAL A 135 -2.92 -9.67 7.87
N LEU A 136 -1.74 -10.21 8.12
CA LEU A 136 -1.56 -11.54 8.68
C LEU A 136 -1.22 -11.44 10.17
N ARG A 137 -2.06 -12.05 11.01
CA ARG A 137 -1.91 -12.06 12.47
C ARG A 137 -1.88 -13.48 13.00
N ARG A 138 -1.09 -13.69 14.06
CA ARG A 138 -1.23 -14.88 14.92
C ARG A 138 -2.60 -14.84 15.61
N MET A 139 -3.13 -16.00 15.99
CA MET A 139 -4.42 -16.06 16.71
C MET A 139 -4.42 -15.26 18.01
N GLY A 140 -3.28 -15.15 18.70
CA GLY A 140 -3.09 -14.25 19.84
C GLY A 140 -3.08 -12.74 19.50
N GLY A 141 -3.42 -12.34 18.27
CA GLY A 141 -3.53 -10.94 17.82
C GLY A 141 -2.23 -10.29 17.34
N GLY A 142 -1.09 -10.94 17.58
CA GLY A 142 0.23 -10.43 17.18
C GLY A 142 0.35 -10.28 15.67
N PHE A 143 0.72 -9.08 15.21
CA PHE A 143 1.02 -8.79 13.81
C PHE A 143 2.22 -9.60 13.33
N LEU A 144 2.13 -10.13 12.11
CA LEU A 144 3.20 -10.89 11.47
C LEU A 144 3.71 -10.16 10.22
N MET A 145 2.79 -9.85 9.32
CA MET A 145 3.08 -9.26 8.02
C MET A 145 1.88 -8.49 7.49
N SER A 146 2.14 -7.51 6.64
CA SER A 146 1.16 -6.98 5.70
C SER A 146 1.64 -7.06 4.26
N TYR A 147 0.70 -7.25 3.33
CA TYR A 147 0.90 -7.12 1.89
C TYR A 147 -0.11 -6.10 1.36
N GLU A 148 0.41 -4.96 0.89
CA GLU A 148 -0.33 -3.81 0.42
C GLU A 148 -0.37 -3.75 -1.11
N PHE A 149 -1.54 -3.38 -1.63
CA PHE A 149 -1.83 -3.18 -3.04
C PHE A 149 -2.40 -1.77 -3.23
N LYS A 150 -1.73 -0.95 -4.04
CA LYS A 150 -2.16 0.43 -4.31
C LYS A 150 -2.94 0.49 -5.62
N HIS A 151 -4.22 0.85 -5.52
CA HIS A 151 -5.16 0.91 -6.63
C HIS A 151 -5.15 2.29 -7.28
N ILE A 152 -4.19 2.53 -8.18
CA ILE A 152 -4.03 3.84 -8.83
C ILE A 152 -5.25 4.29 -9.66
N HIS A 153 -6.11 3.34 -10.07
CA HIS A 153 -7.37 3.62 -10.77
C HIS A 153 -8.49 4.07 -9.81
N GLN A 154 -8.35 3.82 -8.52
CA GLN A 154 -9.27 4.25 -7.47
C GLN A 154 -8.63 5.38 -6.68
N PHE A 155 -8.98 6.61 -7.02
CA PHE A 155 -8.41 7.81 -6.41
C PHE A 155 -9.49 8.73 -5.83
N ARG A 156 -9.08 9.57 -4.88
CA ARG A 156 -9.87 10.69 -4.35
C ARG A 156 -8.99 11.92 -4.28
N THR A 157 -9.58 13.06 -4.56
CA THR A 157 -8.95 14.36 -4.35
C THR A 157 -9.61 15.08 -3.18
N LYS A 158 -8.83 15.90 -2.48
CA LYS A 158 -9.32 16.78 -1.44
C LYS A 158 -8.70 18.15 -1.64
N TRP A 159 -9.56 19.15 -1.73
CA TRP A 159 -9.21 20.56 -1.73
C TRP A 159 -9.66 21.16 -0.39
N GLU A 160 -8.76 21.86 0.30
CA GLU A 160 -9.02 22.64 1.52
C GLU A 160 -8.74 24.11 1.24
#